data_AF-A0A395XF97-F1
#
_entry.id   AF-A0A395XF97-F1
#
_cell.length_a   1.000
_cell.length_b   1.000
_cell.length_c   1.000
_cell.angle_alpha   90.00
_cell.angle_beta   90.00
_cell.angle_gamma   90.00
#
_symmetry.space_group_name_H-M   'P 1'
#
loop_
_entity.id
_entity.type
_entity.pdbx_description
1 polymer ?
#
loop_
_entity_poly.entity_id
_entity_poly.type
_entity_poly.pdbx_seq_one_letter_code
_entity_poly.pdbx_strand_id
1 'polypeptide(L)'
;MTQAELGAALGWGEKGANRLAQYETNYWVPKKELVTEMAKILDVNPWTLYDATTMDATEFMELLFWIDEFNPSAINLFQLETYPGEKCNSSEDTAVRYHDNDSWPAHPPVGLWINYGFANDFMKEWVIRKEELRSGKITKDEYFEWKINWPHIVLQLSRQKSKLFIMN
;
A
#
# COMPACT_ATOMS: atom_id res chain seq x y z
N MET A 1 -15.15 -13.53 7.63
CA MET A 1 -16.39 -12.98 8.22
C MET A 1 -17.42 -12.83 7.11
N THR A 2 -18.66 -13.25 7.32
CA THR A 2 -19.76 -13.12 6.35
C THR A 2 -20.52 -11.80 6.52
N GLN A 3 -21.33 -11.40 5.52
CA GLN A 3 -22.21 -10.23 5.65
C GLN A 3 -23.17 -10.35 6.84
N ALA A 4 -23.69 -11.55 7.13
CA ALA A 4 -24.56 -11.77 8.28
C ALA A 4 -23.81 -11.58 9.61
N GLU A 5 -22.58 -12.11 9.72
CA GLU A 5 -21.73 -11.96 10.91
C GLU A 5 -21.34 -10.50 11.15
N LEU A 6 -20.94 -9.77 10.11
CA LEU A 6 -20.59 -8.35 10.21
C LEU A 6 -21.82 -7.50 10.55
N GLY A 7 -22.98 -7.80 9.95
CA GLY A 7 -24.24 -7.13 10.26
C GLY A 7 -24.69 -7.35 11.71
N ALA A 8 -24.48 -8.56 12.25
CA ALA A 8 -24.73 -8.87 13.65
C ALA A 8 -23.76 -8.12 14.58
N ALA A 9 -22.46 -8.06 14.24
CA ALA A 9 -21.45 -7.32 15.00
C ALA A 9 -21.72 -5.80 15.03
N LEU A 10 -22.34 -5.24 13.99
CA LEU A 10 -22.80 -3.85 13.91
C LEU A 10 -24.14 -3.60 14.61
N GLY A 11 -24.77 -4.63 15.20
CA GLY A 11 -26.05 -4.53 15.89
C GLY A 11 -27.26 -4.35 14.97
N TRP A 12 -27.16 -4.70 13.69
CA TRP A 12 -28.23 -4.50 12.70
C TRP A 12 -29.24 -5.66 12.62
N GLY A 13 -28.99 -6.76 13.34
CA GLY A 13 -29.84 -7.95 13.34
C GLY A 13 -29.96 -8.60 11.95
N GLU A 14 -31.06 -9.31 11.71
CA GLU A 14 -31.27 -10.11 10.48
C GLU A 14 -31.24 -9.29 9.17
N LYS A 15 -31.48 -7.97 9.23
CA LYS A 15 -31.43 -7.09 8.06
C LYS A 15 -30.02 -6.61 7.71
N GLY A 16 -29.03 -6.90 8.56
CA GLY A 16 -27.66 -6.44 8.39
C GLY A 16 -26.99 -6.95 7.12
N ALA A 17 -27.24 -8.22 6.75
CA ALA A 17 -26.64 -8.82 5.56
C ALA A 17 -27.06 -8.10 4.26
N ASN A 18 -28.37 -7.85 4.08
CA ASN A 18 -28.88 -7.14 2.91
C ASN A 18 -28.34 -5.71 2.81
N ARG A 19 -28.13 -5.04 3.95
CA ARG A 19 -27.56 -3.69 3.98
C ARG A 19 -26.08 -3.69 3.59
N LEU A 20 -25.31 -4.70 4.02
CA LEU A 20 -23.91 -4.86 3.63
C LEU A 20 -23.77 -5.22 2.15
N ALA A 21 -24.64 -6.07 1.61
CA ALA A 21 -24.67 -6.38 0.19
C ALA A 21 -24.85 -5.13 -0.68
N GLN A 22 -25.68 -4.17 -0.24
CA GLN A 22 -25.86 -2.89 -0.95
C GLN A 22 -24.60 -2.02 -0.95
N TYR A 23 -23.79 -2.09 0.11
CA TYR A 23 -22.50 -1.40 0.17
C TYR A 23 -21.47 -2.06 -0.75
N GLU A 24 -21.41 -3.40 -0.76
CA GLU A 24 -20.49 -4.15 -1.64
C GLU A 24 -20.79 -3.96 -3.14
N THR A 25 -22.06 -3.74 -3.51
CA THR A 25 -22.45 -3.47 -4.90
C THR A 25 -22.37 -1.99 -5.29
N ASN A 26 -21.83 -1.12 -4.43
CA ASN A 26 -21.80 0.34 -4.62
C ASN A 26 -23.20 0.95 -4.86
N TYR A 27 -24.27 0.28 -4.42
CA TYR A 27 -25.64 0.78 -4.52
C TYR A 27 -25.90 1.88 -3.48
N TRP A 28 -25.26 1.76 -2.31
CA TRP A 28 -25.16 2.83 -1.32
C TRP A 28 -23.71 3.04 -0.91
N VAL A 29 -23.36 4.27 -0.55
CA VAL A 29 -22.04 4.60 0.01
C VAL A 29 -22.19 4.78 1.53
N PRO A 30 -21.47 4.00 2.35
CA PRO A 30 -21.54 4.12 3.81
C PRO A 30 -20.89 5.44 4.28
N LYS A 31 -21.41 6.00 5.39
CA LYS A 31 -20.82 7.18 6.02
C LYS A 31 -19.45 6.87 6.63
N LYS A 32 -18.60 7.89 6.78
CA LYS A 32 -17.25 7.78 7.35
C LYS A 32 -17.22 7.15 8.74
N GLU A 33 -18.17 7.47 9.61
CA GLU A 33 -18.23 6.87 10.95
C GLU A 33 -18.47 5.35 10.87
N LEU A 34 -19.39 4.95 9.99
CA LEU A 34 -19.73 3.55 9.77
C LEU A 34 -18.55 2.77 9.16
N VAL A 35 -17.85 3.35 8.18
CA VAL A 35 -16.63 2.77 7.60
C VAL A 35 -15.58 2.51 8.70
N THR A 36 -15.45 3.44 9.64
CA THR A 36 -14.52 3.30 10.77
C THR A 36 -14.92 2.17 11.72
N GLU A 37 -16.22 1.99 11.98
CA GLU A 37 -16.72 0.88 12.80
C GLU A 37 -16.54 -0.48 12.10
N MET A 38 -16.87 -0.54 10.80
CA MET A 38 -16.66 -1.74 9.98
C MET A 38 -15.19 -2.14 9.97
N ALA A 39 -14.30 -1.18 9.76
CA ALA A 39 -12.86 -1.41 9.76
C ALA A 39 -12.34 -1.97 11.10
N LYS A 40 -12.85 -1.46 12.23
CA LYS A 40 -12.51 -1.99 13.57
C LYS A 40 -12.97 -3.43 13.76
N ILE A 41 -14.17 -3.78 13.29
CA ILE A 41 -14.72 -5.14 13.43
C ILE A 41 -13.93 -6.11 12.53
N LEU A 42 -13.60 -5.67 11.32
CA LEU A 42 -12.84 -6.44 10.34
C LEU A 42 -11.33 -6.50 10.66
N ASP A 43 -10.86 -5.71 11.63
CA ASP A 43 -9.44 -5.52 11.98
C ASP A 43 -8.58 -5.07 10.79
N VAL A 44 -9.14 -4.20 9.93
CA VAL A 44 -8.47 -3.64 8.76
C VAL A 44 -8.29 -2.13 8.90
N ASN A 45 -7.39 -1.57 8.10
CA ASN A 45 -7.24 -0.13 8.00
C ASN A 45 -8.52 0.50 7.38
N PRO A 46 -9.18 1.50 7.99
CA PRO A 46 -10.38 2.11 7.44
C PRO A 46 -10.22 2.66 6.01
N TRP A 47 -8.99 3.02 5.63
CA TRP A 47 -8.69 3.50 4.29
C TRP A 47 -8.92 2.45 3.19
N THR A 48 -8.91 1.16 3.53
CA THR A 48 -9.12 0.06 2.57
C THR A 48 -10.57 -0.11 2.14
N LEU A 49 -11.49 0.46 2.92
CA LEU A 49 -12.93 0.37 2.69
C LEU A 49 -13.46 1.62 1.96
N TYR A 50 -12.64 2.66 1.80
CA TYR A 50 -12.98 3.74 0.90
C TYR A 50 -12.81 3.30 -0.54
N ASP A 51 -13.71 3.79 -1.37
CA ASP A 51 -13.65 3.56 -2.81
C ASP A 51 -12.36 4.17 -3.37
N ALA A 52 -11.47 3.31 -3.89
CA ALA A 52 -10.23 3.70 -4.53
C ALA A 52 -10.38 3.89 -6.06
N THR A 53 -11.61 3.82 -6.59
CA THR A 53 -11.86 3.72 -8.04
C THR A 53 -11.57 4.97 -8.86
N THR A 54 -11.01 6.05 -8.29
CA THR A 54 -10.71 7.27 -9.08
C THR A 54 -9.32 7.85 -8.94
N MET A 55 -8.34 7.15 -8.32
CA MET A 55 -6.95 7.64 -8.39
C MET A 55 -6.39 7.46 -9.80
N ASP A 56 -6.66 8.44 -10.65
CA ASP A 56 -6.01 8.60 -11.93
C ASP A 56 -4.58 9.14 -11.75
N ALA A 57 -3.84 9.25 -12.85
CA ALA A 57 -2.49 9.82 -12.79
C ALA A 57 -2.50 11.27 -12.26
N THR A 58 -3.61 12.00 -12.43
CA THR A 58 -3.75 13.39 -11.97
C THR A 58 -3.78 13.46 -10.45
N GLU A 59 -4.65 12.69 -9.79
CA GLU A 59 -4.76 12.65 -8.33
C GLU A 59 -3.45 12.20 -7.66
N PHE A 60 -2.75 11.23 -8.28
CA PHE A 60 -1.43 10.81 -7.82
C PHE A 60 -0.39 11.93 -7.94
N MET A 61 -0.36 12.65 -9.06
CA MET A 61 0.57 13.77 -9.26
C MET A 61 0.27 14.94 -8.31
N GLU A 62 -1.01 15.27 -8.09
CA GLU A 62 -1.41 16.28 -7.12
C GLU A 62 -0.93 15.93 -5.70
N LEU A 63 -1.05 14.67 -5.30
CA LEU A 63 -0.53 14.21 -4.01
C LEU A 63 1.00 14.41 -3.91
N LEU A 64 1.74 14.06 -4.97
CA LEU A 64 3.19 14.28 -5.00
C LEU A 64 3.55 15.78 -4.90
N PHE A 65 2.83 16.65 -5.61
CA PHE A 65 3.04 18.10 -5.54
C PHE A 65 2.79 18.65 -4.14
N TRP A 66 1.74 18.19 -3.45
CA TRP A 66 1.50 18.60 -2.07
C TRP A 66 2.58 18.11 -1.11
N ILE A 67 3.08 16.88 -1.28
CA ILE A 67 4.19 16.38 -0.47
C ILE A 67 5.45 17.23 -0.68
N ASP A 68 5.75 17.61 -1.93
CA ASP A 68 6.89 18.48 -2.26
C ASP A 68 6.72 19.89 -1.68
N GLU A 69 5.54 20.49 -1.77
CA GLU A 69 5.25 21.82 -1.19
C GLU A 69 5.44 21.83 0.34
N PHE A 70 4.91 20.83 1.04
CA PHE A 70 5.01 20.75 2.51
C PHE A 70 6.38 20.26 3.01
N ASN A 71 7.08 19.47 2.21
CA ASN A 71 8.41 18.96 2.51
C ASN A 71 9.24 18.80 1.23
N PRO A 72 9.90 19.87 0.76
CA PRO A 72 10.65 19.86 -0.51
C PRO A 72 11.83 18.87 -0.53
N SER A 73 12.25 18.38 0.64
CA SER A 73 13.32 17.38 0.75
C SER A 73 12.81 15.94 0.71
N ALA A 74 11.49 15.73 0.78
CA ALA A 74 10.85 14.42 0.83
C ALA A 74 10.91 13.70 -0.51
N ILE A 75 10.87 14.40 -1.64
CA ILE A 75 10.88 13.81 -2.97
C ILE A 75 12.17 14.24 -3.66
N ASN A 76 12.89 13.26 -4.20
CA ASN A 76 14.07 13.51 -5.00
C ASN A 76 13.87 12.85 -6.37
N LEU A 77 13.95 13.66 -7.42
CA LEU A 77 13.82 13.24 -8.81
C LEU A 77 15.20 13.26 -9.48
N PHE A 78 15.50 12.24 -10.27
CA PHE A 78 16.75 12.16 -11.02
C PHE A 78 16.53 11.47 -12.36
N GLN A 79 17.24 11.92 -13.39
CA GLN A 79 17.19 11.31 -14.70
C GLN A 79 18.04 10.04 -14.70
N LEU A 80 17.44 8.95 -15.13
CA LEU A 80 18.18 7.72 -15.38
C LEU A 80 18.82 7.82 -16.78
N GLU A 81 20.09 7.44 -16.89
CA GLU A 81 20.83 7.34 -18.15
C GLU A 81 21.27 5.90 -18.45
N THR A 82 21.12 5.45 -19.70
CA THR A 82 21.53 4.12 -20.12
C THR A 82 23.04 4.05 -20.25
N TYR A 83 23.64 2.93 -19.84
CA TYR A 83 25.05 2.68 -20.13
C TYR A 83 25.23 2.33 -21.60
N PRO A 84 26.01 3.11 -22.37
CA PRO A 84 26.25 2.79 -23.77
C PRO A 84 27.06 1.51 -23.90
N GLY A 85 26.49 0.49 -24.55
CA GLY A 85 27.22 -0.70 -25.01
C GLY A 85 27.17 -1.95 -24.13
N GLU A 86 26.45 -1.97 -23.01
CA GLU A 86 26.40 -3.14 -22.11
C GLU A 86 24.97 -3.69 -21.91
N LYS A 87 24.74 -4.93 -22.38
CA LYS A 87 23.58 -5.76 -22.02
C LYS A 87 23.99 -6.67 -20.86
N CYS A 88 23.29 -6.66 -19.73
CA CYS A 88 23.71 -7.47 -18.58
C CYS A 88 22.59 -8.32 -17.95
N ASN A 89 22.97 -9.56 -17.61
CA ASN A 89 22.28 -10.47 -16.72
C ASN A 89 23.18 -10.75 -15.51
N SER A 90 22.57 -10.84 -14.33
CA SER A 90 23.11 -11.27 -13.03
C SER A 90 24.11 -10.35 -12.32
N SER A 91 23.61 -9.50 -11.43
CA SER A 91 24.35 -9.15 -10.21
C SER A 91 23.39 -9.00 -9.03
N GLU A 92 23.78 -9.56 -7.87
CA GLU A 92 23.11 -9.39 -6.57
C GLU A 92 23.58 -8.09 -5.88
N ASP A 93 23.64 -6.99 -6.64
CA ASP A 93 24.13 -5.69 -6.18
C ASP A 93 22.96 -4.74 -5.95
N THR A 94 22.89 -4.10 -4.78
CA THR A 94 21.84 -3.13 -4.41
C THR A 94 22.07 -1.73 -4.99
N ALA A 95 23.17 -1.52 -5.73
CA ALA A 95 23.43 -0.26 -6.43
C ALA A 95 22.44 -0.04 -7.59
N VAL A 96 21.93 1.19 -7.73
CA VAL A 96 21.04 1.57 -8.85
C VAL A 96 21.88 1.69 -10.12
N ARG A 97 21.92 0.60 -10.90
CA ARG A 97 22.36 0.55 -12.29
C ARG A 97 21.21 -0.08 -13.08
N TYR A 98 20.92 0.40 -14.28
CA TYR A 98 19.88 -0.23 -15.11
C TYR A 98 20.41 -0.46 -16.52
N HIS A 99 20.07 -1.63 -17.07
CA HIS A 99 20.47 -2.06 -18.40
C HIS A 99 19.26 -2.04 -19.33
N ASP A 100 19.52 -1.69 -20.59
CA ASP A 100 18.54 -1.68 -21.68
C ASP A 100 18.08 -3.12 -21.98
N ASN A 101 16.80 -3.41 -21.75
CA ASN A 101 16.16 -4.68 -22.12
C ASN A 101 14.75 -4.44 -22.66
N ASP A 102 14.20 -5.45 -23.36
CA ASP A 102 12.93 -5.37 -24.10
C ASP A 102 11.67 -5.12 -23.24
N SER A 103 11.80 -4.98 -21.92
CA SER A 103 10.68 -4.75 -20.99
C SER A 103 10.52 -3.28 -20.54
N TRP A 104 11.33 -2.35 -21.05
CA TRP A 104 11.32 -0.92 -20.66
C TRP A 104 10.70 0.01 -21.73
N PRO A 105 10.21 1.21 -21.33
CA PRO A 105 9.65 2.19 -22.25
C PRO A 105 10.74 2.83 -23.12
N ALA A 106 10.34 3.36 -24.29
CA ALA A 106 11.25 3.89 -25.32
C ALA A 106 12.09 5.12 -24.90
N HIS A 107 11.84 5.70 -23.72
CA HIS A 107 12.57 6.84 -23.17
C HIS A 107 13.04 6.54 -21.75
N PRO A 108 14.23 7.03 -21.34
CA PRO A 108 14.75 6.79 -20.00
C PRO A 108 13.79 7.32 -18.93
N PRO A 109 13.32 6.47 -18.00
CA PRO A 109 12.34 6.89 -17.01
C PRO A 109 12.96 7.83 -15.98
N VAL A 110 12.12 8.61 -15.30
CA VAL A 110 12.56 9.43 -14.15
C VAL A 110 12.63 8.52 -12.92
N GLY A 111 13.79 8.53 -12.25
CA GLY A 111 13.95 7.93 -10.94
C GLY A 111 13.34 8.83 -9.87
N LEU A 112 12.61 8.23 -8.93
CA LEU A 112 12.05 8.90 -7.76
C LEU A 112 12.46 8.12 -6.51
N TRP A 113 13.03 8.80 -5.52
CA TRP A 113 13.18 8.22 -4.18
C TRP A 113 12.61 9.16 -3.12
N ILE A 114 11.97 8.56 -2.11
CA ILE A 114 11.25 9.28 -1.07
C ILE A 114 12.09 9.28 0.21
N ASN A 115 12.49 10.47 0.64
CA ASN A 115 13.15 10.70 1.93
C ASN A 115 12.11 11.05 3.00
N TYR A 116 11.20 10.10 3.25
CA TYR A 116 10.18 10.21 4.29
C TYR A 116 10.15 8.90 5.05
N GLY A 117 10.66 8.91 6.29
CA GLY A 117 11.05 7.68 7.01
C GLY A 117 10.00 6.56 6.95
N PHE A 118 8.74 6.88 7.23
CA PHE A 118 7.65 5.91 7.19
C PHE A 118 7.34 5.38 5.78
N ALA A 119 7.38 6.24 4.76
CA ALA A 119 7.15 5.83 3.39
C ALA A 119 8.34 5.01 2.86
N ASN A 120 9.57 5.38 3.21
CA ASN A 120 10.76 4.62 2.82
C ASN A 120 10.77 3.22 3.44
N ASP A 121 10.38 3.10 4.72
CA ASP A 121 10.26 1.80 5.38
C ASP A 121 9.17 0.92 4.74
N PHE A 122 8.04 1.52 4.35
CA PHE A 122 7.03 0.82 3.55
C PHE A 122 7.59 0.35 2.20
N MET A 123 8.29 1.23 1.47
CA MET A 123 8.86 0.90 0.17
C MET A 123 9.87 -0.25 0.26
N LYS A 124 10.69 -0.28 1.32
CA LYS A 124 11.62 -1.41 1.59
C LYS A 124 10.87 -2.71 1.83
N GLU A 125 9.83 -2.71 2.66
CA GLU A 125 9.02 -3.91 2.88
C GLU A 125 8.32 -4.35 1.59
N TRP A 126 7.83 -3.40 0.80
CA TRP A 126 7.16 -3.69 -0.45
C TRP A 126 8.08 -4.39 -1.46
N VAL A 127 9.35 -3.98 -1.55
CA VAL A 127 10.36 -4.67 -2.36
C VAL A 127 10.49 -6.13 -1.94
N ILE A 128 10.57 -6.41 -0.64
CA ILE A 128 10.67 -7.77 -0.10
C ILE A 128 9.44 -8.60 -0.49
N ARG A 129 8.22 -8.08 -0.28
CA ARG A 129 6.98 -8.82 -0.60
C ARG A 129 6.81 -9.08 -2.10
N LYS A 130 7.25 -8.16 -2.96
CA LYS A 130 7.29 -8.40 -4.40
C LYS A 130 8.25 -9.54 -4.75
N GLU A 131 9.41 -9.63 -4.10
CA GLU A 131 10.36 -10.71 -4.33
C GLU A 131 9.81 -12.05 -3.83
N GLU A 132 9.17 -12.07 -2.66
CA GLU A 132 8.50 -13.26 -2.13
C GLU A 132 7.40 -13.75 -3.08
N LEU A 133 6.62 -12.83 -3.66
CA LEU A 133 5.61 -13.18 -4.66
C LEU A 133 6.26 -13.72 -5.94
N ARG A 134 7.32 -13.07 -6.43
CA ARG A 134 8.05 -13.49 -7.65
C ARG A 134 8.69 -14.86 -7.49
N SER A 135 9.26 -15.14 -6.32
CA SER A 135 9.88 -16.43 -5.97
C SER A 135 8.87 -17.50 -5.55
N GLY A 136 7.57 -17.16 -5.47
CA GLY A 136 6.50 -18.09 -5.09
C GLY A 136 6.45 -18.44 -3.60
N LYS A 137 7.13 -17.68 -2.74
CA LYS A 137 7.11 -17.84 -1.27
C LYS A 137 5.77 -17.41 -0.66
N ILE A 138 5.09 -16.45 -1.30
CA ILE A 138 3.73 -16.03 -0.95
C ILE A 138 2.83 -16.10 -2.18
N THR A 139 1.56 -16.35 -1.94
CA THR A 139 0.50 -16.36 -2.95
C THR A 139 0.05 -14.94 -3.30
N LYS A 140 -0.71 -14.80 -4.40
CA LYS A 140 -1.33 -13.52 -4.78
C LYS A 140 -2.29 -13.00 -3.71
N ASP A 141 -3.00 -13.90 -3.04
CA ASP A 141 -3.97 -13.57 -2.00
C ASP A 141 -3.26 -13.07 -0.75
N GLU A 142 -2.21 -13.77 -0.28
CA GLU A 142 -1.38 -13.30 0.84
C GLU A 142 -0.73 -11.94 0.57
N TYR A 143 -0.29 -11.70 -0.67
CA TYR A 143 0.23 -10.41 -1.10
C TYR A 143 -0.85 -9.32 -1.14
N PHE A 144 -2.09 -9.66 -1.53
CA PHE A 144 -3.23 -8.73 -1.48
C PHE A 144 -3.59 -8.37 -0.04
N GLU A 145 -3.72 -9.38 0.82
CA GLU A 145 -3.98 -9.22 2.25
C GLU A 145 -2.92 -8.34 2.93
N TRP A 146 -1.64 -8.53 2.62
CA TRP A 146 -0.58 -7.66 3.14
C TRP A 146 -0.77 -6.18 2.74
N LYS A 147 -1.14 -5.89 1.48
CA LYS A 147 -1.35 -4.51 1.01
C LYS A 147 -2.47 -3.79 1.75
N ILE A 148 -3.60 -4.47 1.98
CA ILE A 148 -4.75 -3.86 2.64
C ILE A 148 -4.51 -3.70 4.15
N ASN A 149 -3.73 -4.58 4.76
CA ASN A 149 -3.43 -4.50 6.19
C ASN A 149 -2.31 -3.51 6.55
N TRP A 150 -1.73 -2.81 5.57
CA TRP A 150 -0.76 -1.74 5.82
C TRP A 150 -1.45 -0.45 6.33
N PRO A 151 -0.88 0.29 7.31
CA PRO A 151 0.34 0.01 8.09
C PRO A 151 0.09 -0.73 9.41
N HIS A 152 -1.08 -1.34 9.56
CA HIS A 152 -1.57 -1.79 10.84
C HIS A 152 -0.67 -2.87 11.47
N ILE A 153 -0.01 -3.69 10.65
CA ILE A 153 0.93 -4.74 11.10
C ILE A 153 2.22 -4.15 11.69
N VAL A 154 2.77 -3.06 11.12
CA VAL A 154 4.03 -2.46 11.62
C VAL A 154 3.79 -1.57 12.85
N LEU A 155 2.64 -0.91 12.94
CA LEU A 155 2.30 -0.07 14.10
C LEU A 155 1.94 -0.89 15.35
N GLN A 156 1.41 -2.10 15.22
CA GLN A 156 1.18 -2.98 16.37
C GLN A 156 2.51 -3.55 16.93
N LEU A 157 3.43 -3.95 16.06
CA LEU A 157 4.74 -4.48 16.46
C LEU A 157 5.65 -3.41 17.08
N SER A 158 5.59 -2.15 16.59
CA SER A 158 6.31 -1.04 17.21
C SER A 158 5.71 -0.66 18.57
N ARG A 159 4.37 -0.60 18.70
CA ARG A 159 3.70 -0.33 19.98
C ARG A 159 3.93 -1.41 21.05
N GLN A 160 4.03 -2.68 20.66
CA GLN A 160 4.36 -3.76 21.61
C GLN A 160 5.82 -3.69 22.08
N LYS A 161 6.76 -3.35 21.20
CA LYS A 161 8.16 -3.13 21.57
C LYS A 161 8.35 -1.91 22.48
N SER A 162 7.65 -0.81 22.24
CA SER A 162 7.71 0.39 23.10
C SER A 162 7.12 0.17 24.49
N LYS A 163 6.08 -0.65 24.63
CA LYS A 163 5.53 -1.02 25.96
C LYS A 163 6.48 -1.90 26.76
N LEU A 164 7.23 -2.79 26.09
CA LEU A 164 8.23 -3.63 26.75
C LEU A 164 9.45 -2.83 27.25
N PHE A 165 9.78 -1.72 26.59
CA PHE A 165 10.91 -0.85 26.96
C PHE A 165 10.62 0.16 28.08
N ILE A 166 9.34 0.43 28.37
CA ILE A 166 8.92 1.33 29.48
C ILE A 166 8.65 0.52 30.76
N MET A 167 8.57 -0.80 30.68
CA MET A 167 8.33 -1.70 31.81
C MET A 167 9.59 -2.39 32.35
N ASN A 168 10.79 -1.98 31.92
CA ASN A 168 12.08 -2.41 32.47
C ASN A 168 12.88 -1.21 32.98
#